data_AF-A0A920QY08-F1
#
_entry.id   AF-A0A920QY08-F1
#
_cell.length_a   1.000
_cell.length_b   1.000
_cell.length_c   1.000
_cell.angle_alpha   90.00
_cell.angle_beta   90.00
_cell.angle_gamma   90.00
#
_symmetry.space_group_name_H-M   'P 1'
#
loop_
_entity.id
_entity.type
_entity.pdbx_description
1 polymer ?
#
loop_
_entity_poly.entity_id
_entity_poly.type
_entity_poly.pdbx_seq_one_letter_code
_entity_poly.pdbx_strand_id
1 'polypeptide(L)'
;MQIIIAGCEYSGTTTLGLELKKWATNQLGIAPEYHDHWKIPEISCYPTGLPSATLTESDKNHILSLSPKLKEMIQRQSIIYHMPDKIDDSDFIYIGFHYEDTVYCDKYFSYGGETEVQGGPRTNYSRHLEQKLLSGAPDIIVIHVTCNSETIKKRMESDPHPYQIIKPQDIDEVLNNFEYEFSKSLLSPLKLDTTNKSITQSTDELIKLVESALSENDKIRIKAHKLFEEINK
;
A
#
# COMPACT_ATOMS: atom_id res chain seq x y z
N MET A 1 -4.98 -2.84 -14.41
CA MET A 1 -3.92 -3.27 -13.49
C MET A 1 -4.12 -2.58 -12.15
N GLN A 2 -4.49 -3.37 -11.14
CA GLN A 2 -4.81 -2.91 -9.80
C GLN A 2 -3.85 -3.61 -8.84
N ILE A 3 -3.01 -2.88 -8.11
CA ILE A 3 -1.95 -3.48 -7.29
C ILE A 3 -1.93 -2.86 -5.89
N ILE A 4 -1.99 -3.67 -4.85
CA ILE A 4 -1.71 -3.28 -3.47
C ILE A 4 -0.32 -3.79 -3.09
N ILE A 5 0.53 -2.91 -2.59
CA ILE A 5 1.83 -3.26 -1.99
C ILE A 5 1.80 -2.80 -0.54
N ALA A 6 1.87 -3.72 0.40
CA ALA A 6 1.80 -3.38 1.82
C ALA A 6 2.76 -4.22 2.67
N GLY A 7 3.18 -3.66 3.79
CA GLY A 7 4.13 -4.30 4.70
C GLY A 7 4.55 -3.35 5.82
N CYS A 8 5.42 -3.86 6.70
CA CYS A 8 5.95 -3.06 7.80
C CYS A 8 6.71 -1.83 7.29
N GLU A 9 6.68 -0.73 8.04
CA GLU A 9 7.54 0.42 7.77
C GLU A 9 9.00 -0.04 7.71
N TYR A 10 9.81 0.58 6.85
CA TYR A 10 11.18 0.14 6.52
C TYR A 10 11.33 -1.21 5.81
N SER A 11 10.24 -1.89 5.42
CA SER A 11 10.33 -3.07 4.54
C SER A 11 10.61 -2.73 3.08
N GLY A 12 10.45 -1.46 2.67
CA GLY A 12 10.77 -0.96 1.33
C GLY A 12 9.55 -0.71 0.42
N THR A 13 8.33 -0.73 0.96
CA THR A 13 7.08 -0.58 0.19
C THR A 13 7.06 0.66 -0.72
N THR A 14 7.39 1.85 -0.21
CA THR A 14 7.41 3.10 -0.99
C THR A 14 8.42 3.05 -2.13
N THR A 15 9.67 2.64 -1.84
CA THR A 15 10.72 2.54 -2.86
C THR A 15 10.33 1.56 -3.96
N LEU A 16 9.82 0.39 -3.58
CA LEU A 16 9.39 -0.64 -4.51
C LEU A 16 8.16 -0.22 -5.32
N GLY A 17 7.21 0.49 -4.71
CA GLY A 17 6.05 1.04 -5.39
C GLY A 17 6.43 2.04 -6.48
N LEU A 18 7.39 2.92 -6.22
CA LEU A 18 7.89 3.87 -7.21
C LEU A 18 8.60 3.17 -8.37
N GLU A 19 9.43 2.16 -8.10
CA GLU A 19 10.07 1.36 -9.15
C GLU A 19 9.04 0.58 -9.98
N LEU A 20 8.02 0.01 -9.33
CA LEU A 20 6.92 -0.66 -10.03
C LEU A 20 6.14 0.30 -10.92
N LYS A 21 5.87 1.53 -10.44
CA LYS A 21 5.21 2.56 -11.25
C LYS A 21 6.02 2.88 -12.51
N LYS A 22 7.34 3.01 -12.40
CA LYS A 22 8.22 3.22 -13.57
C LYS A 22 8.12 2.06 -14.55
N TRP A 23 8.23 0.82 -14.06
CA TRP A 23 8.07 -0.36 -14.89
C TRP A 23 6.70 -0.39 -15.58
N ALA A 24 5.61 -0.18 -14.84
CA ALA A 24 4.25 -0.21 -15.35
C ALA A 24 4.01 0.86 -16.42
N THR A 25 4.53 2.08 -16.19
CA THR A 25 4.48 3.17 -17.17
C THR A 25 5.13 2.75 -18.49
N ASN A 26 6.29 2.08 -18.42
CA ASN A 26 6.99 1.58 -19.61
C ASN A 26 6.26 0.41 -20.29
N GLN A 27 5.48 -0.40 -19.55
CA GLN A 27 4.73 -1.52 -20.13
C GLN A 27 3.40 -1.10 -20.75
N LEU A 28 2.75 -0.07 -20.19
CA LEU A 28 1.40 0.36 -20.57
C LEU A 28 1.37 1.64 -21.41
N GLY A 29 2.48 2.39 -21.45
CA GLY A 29 2.58 3.70 -22.10
C GLY A 29 1.94 4.85 -21.31
N ILE A 30 1.20 4.55 -20.25
CA ILE A 30 0.57 5.51 -19.35
C ILE A 30 0.93 5.11 -17.91
N ALA A 31 1.24 6.11 -17.09
CA ALA A 31 1.61 5.88 -15.71
C ALA A 31 0.36 5.54 -14.86
N PRO A 32 0.38 4.43 -14.09
CA PRO A 32 -0.65 4.19 -13.11
C PRO A 32 -0.74 5.32 -12.09
N GLU A 33 -1.96 5.59 -11.63
CA GLU A 33 -2.19 6.42 -10.46
C GLU A 33 -1.57 5.75 -9.23
N TYR A 34 -1.01 6.58 -8.35
CA TYR A 34 -0.19 6.14 -7.22
C TYR A 34 -0.72 6.78 -5.96
N HIS A 35 -1.16 5.93 -5.04
CA HIS A 35 -1.78 6.33 -3.79
C HIS A 35 -0.97 5.76 -2.63
N ASP A 36 -0.45 6.62 -1.77
CA ASP A 36 0.42 6.25 -0.63
C ASP A 36 0.09 7.02 0.66
N HIS A 37 -1.05 7.67 0.70
CA HIS A 37 -1.44 8.68 1.70
C HIS A 37 -2.35 8.13 2.80
N TRP A 38 -1.98 6.99 3.39
CA TRP A 38 -2.68 6.41 4.56
C TRP A 38 -1.83 6.36 5.83
N LYS A 39 -0.58 6.81 5.80
CA LYS A 39 0.28 6.88 7.00
C LYS A 39 0.08 8.21 7.71
N ILE A 40 -0.56 8.22 8.88
CA ILE A 40 -0.75 9.45 9.66
C ILE A 40 0.63 10.00 10.10
N PRO A 41 0.93 11.30 9.90
CA PRO A 41 0.04 12.37 9.41
C PRO A 41 0.14 12.68 7.90
N GLU A 42 0.92 11.92 7.14
CA GLU A 42 1.08 12.04 5.68
C GLU A 42 -0.15 11.48 4.93
N ILE A 43 -1.25 12.23 4.99
CA ILE A 43 -2.55 11.87 4.38
C ILE A 43 -2.90 12.76 3.17
N SER A 44 -1.93 13.49 2.63
CA SER A 44 -2.10 14.37 1.47
C SER A 44 -2.54 13.57 0.24
N CYS A 45 -3.68 13.91 -0.33
CA CYS A 45 -4.21 13.33 -1.56
C CYS A 45 -4.45 14.44 -2.59
N TYR A 46 -3.74 14.41 -3.71
CA TYR A 46 -3.86 15.41 -4.77
C TYR A 46 -3.93 14.74 -6.15
N PRO A 47 -4.70 15.31 -7.10
CA PRO A 47 -4.73 14.79 -8.46
C PRO A 47 -3.33 14.79 -9.09
N THR A 48 -2.99 13.71 -9.77
CA THR A 48 -1.70 13.56 -10.45
C THR A 48 -1.51 14.69 -11.49
N GLY A 49 -0.34 15.33 -11.48
CA GLY A 49 0.04 16.34 -12.48
C GLY A 49 -0.38 17.78 -12.17
N LEU A 50 -1.05 18.02 -11.05
CA LEU A 50 -1.39 19.37 -10.59
C LEU A 50 -0.47 19.83 -9.45
N PRO A 51 -0.21 21.15 -9.32
CA PRO A 51 0.44 21.70 -8.14
C PRO A 51 -0.33 21.31 -6.87
N SER A 52 0.37 20.67 -5.95
CA SER A 52 -0.15 20.21 -4.68
C SER A 52 0.44 21.05 -3.56
N ALA A 53 -0.40 21.58 -2.67
CA ALA A 53 0.10 22.15 -1.42
C ALA A 53 0.56 21.00 -0.52
N THR A 54 1.84 20.94 -0.18
CA THR A 54 2.32 19.94 0.80
C THR A 54 1.77 20.27 2.19
N LEU A 55 1.40 19.26 2.98
CA LEU A 55 1.04 19.47 4.38
C LEU A 55 2.17 20.18 5.10
N THR A 56 1.87 21.33 5.71
CA THR A 56 2.84 22.04 6.54
C THR A 56 3.06 21.27 7.84
N GLU A 57 4.14 21.59 8.55
CA GLU A 57 4.38 21.06 9.89
C GLU A 57 3.21 21.36 10.85
N SER A 58 2.55 22.52 10.70
CA SER A 58 1.35 22.84 11.48
C SER A 58 0.18 21.93 11.12
N ASP A 59 -0.03 21.63 9.84
CA ASP A 59 -1.13 20.74 9.41
C ASP A 59 -0.91 19.32 9.94
N LYS A 60 0.33 18.82 9.86
CA LYS A 60 0.71 17.51 10.40
C LYS A 60 0.47 17.43 11.90
N ASN A 61 0.83 18.47 12.64
CA ASN A 61 0.56 18.55 14.08
C ASN A 61 -0.95 18.60 14.38
N HIS A 62 -1.77 19.29 13.58
CA HIS A 62 -3.22 19.23 13.72
C HIS A 62 -3.76 17.82 13.50
N ILE A 63 -3.31 17.12 12.45
CA ILE A 63 -3.69 15.75 12.16
C ILE A 63 -3.30 14.80 13.31
N LEU A 64 -2.09 14.94 13.84
CA LEU A 64 -1.62 14.18 15.00
C LEU A 64 -2.45 14.46 16.25
N SER A 65 -2.92 15.70 16.42
CA SER A 65 -3.76 16.13 17.56
C SER A 65 -5.21 15.61 17.50
N LEU A 66 -5.64 15.10 16.35
CA LEU A 66 -7.00 14.57 16.18
C LEU A 66 -7.26 13.45 17.19
N SER A 67 -8.49 13.43 17.71
CA SER A 67 -8.94 12.33 18.54
C SER A 67 -8.88 11.01 17.75
N PRO A 68 -8.73 9.85 18.42
CA PRO A 68 -8.72 8.56 17.74
C PRO A 68 -9.93 8.37 16.84
N LYS A 69 -11.08 8.91 17.26
CA LYS A 69 -12.32 8.93 16.49
C LYS A 69 -12.19 9.65 15.15
N LEU A 70 -11.59 10.83 15.15
CA LEU A 70 -11.42 11.60 13.92
C LEU A 70 -10.37 10.95 13.01
N LYS A 71 -9.32 10.35 13.58
CA LYS A 71 -8.32 9.56 12.84
C LYS A 71 -8.95 8.34 12.14
N GLU A 72 -9.81 7.60 12.84
CA GLU A 72 -10.59 6.50 12.26
C GLU A 72 -11.43 6.97 11.07
N MET A 73 -12.16 8.07 11.25
CA MET A 73 -13.10 8.57 10.25
C MET A 73 -12.39 9.02 8.99
N ILE A 74 -11.30 9.79 9.09
CA ILE A 74 -10.54 10.25 7.93
C ILE A 74 -9.87 9.09 7.20
N GLN A 75 -9.32 8.10 7.93
CA GLN A 75 -8.71 6.92 7.32
C GLN A 75 -9.74 6.07 6.61
N ARG A 76 -10.88 5.78 7.26
CA ARG A 76 -11.97 5.02 6.63
C ARG A 76 -12.52 5.73 5.40
N GLN A 77 -12.72 7.05 5.45
CA GLN A 77 -13.17 7.81 4.30
C GLN A 77 -12.15 7.77 3.16
N SER A 78 -10.86 7.95 3.47
CA SER A 78 -9.78 7.83 2.48
C SER A 78 -9.79 6.44 1.84
N ILE A 79 -9.82 5.37 2.62
CA ILE A 79 -9.85 4.00 2.10
C ILE A 79 -11.08 3.76 1.21
N ILE A 80 -12.28 4.15 1.65
CA ILE A 80 -13.50 3.99 0.85
C ILE A 80 -13.43 4.77 -0.46
N TYR A 81 -12.90 6.00 -0.43
CA TYR A 81 -12.78 6.83 -1.63
C TYR A 81 -11.89 6.20 -2.70
N HIS A 82 -10.85 5.46 -2.29
CA HIS A 82 -9.90 4.81 -3.18
C HIS A 82 -10.28 3.36 -3.54
N MET A 83 -11.46 2.88 -3.09
CA MET A 83 -11.94 1.56 -3.46
C MET A 83 -12.18 1.50 -4.97
N PRO A 84 -11.56 0.56 -5.70
CA PRO A 84 -11.81 0.40 -7.12
C PRO A 84 -13.27 -0.03 -7.38
N ASP A 85 -13.84 0.47 -8.47
CA ASP A 85 -15.15 0.09 -8.99
C ASP A 85 -14.99 -0.68 -10.31
N LYS A 86 -15.93 -1.58 -10.63
CA LYS A 86 -15.90 -2.43 -11.84
C LYS A 86 -15.88 -1.66 -13.15
N ILE A 87 -16.37 -0.43 -13.13
CA ILE A 87 -16.51 0.43 -14.31
C ILE A 87 -15.23 1.24 -14.54
N ASP A 88 -14.39 1.39 -13.52
CA ASP A 88 -13.16 2.15 -13.61
C ASP A 88 -12.07 1.30 -14.29
N ASP A 89 -11.64 1.74 -15.47
CA ASP A 89 -10.59 1.09 -16.26
C ASP A 89 -9.19 1.66 -15.99
N SER A 90 -9.07 2.55 -15.00
CA SER A 90 -7.80 3.14 -14.58
C SER A 90 -6.87 2.10 -13.95
N ASP A 91 -5.57 2.40 -14.00
CA ASP A 91 -4.53 1.60 -13.36
C ASP A 91 -4.11 2.24 -12.04
N PHE A 92 -4.20 1.50 -10.93
CA PHE A 92 -3.84 1.99 -9.60
C PHE A 92 -2.74 1.16 -8.94
N ILE A 93 -1.85 1.84 -8.23
CA ILE A 93 -0.91 1.27 -7.27
C ILE A 93 -1.22 1.88 -5.90
N TYR A 94 -1.58 1.03 -4.93
CA TYR A 94 -1.87 1.41 -3.56
C TYR A 94 -0.73 0.95 -2.63
N ILE A 95 -0.15 1.87 -1.86
CA ILE A 95 0.90 1.58 -0.87
C ILE A 95 0.31 1.52 0.54
N GLY A 96 0.34 0.34 1.15
CA GLY A 96 -0.17 0.09 2.50
C GLY A 96 -1.67 -0.18 2.54
N PHE A 97 -2.46 0.78 2.03
CA PHE A 97 -3.92 0.74 1.96
C PHE A 97 -4.58 0.20 3.25
N HIS A 98 -5.57 -0.69 3.15
CA HIS A 98 -6.28 -1.22 4.31
C HIS A 98 -5.44 -2.12 5.21
N TYR A 99 -4.35 -2.72 4.71
CA TYR A 99 -3.51 -3.61 5.53
C TYR A 99 -2.73 -2.82 6.58
N GLU A 100 -2.08 -1.72 6.17
CA GLU A 100 -1.34 -0.87 7.11
C GLU A 100 -2.28 -0.19 8.10
N ASP A 101 -3.45 0.27 7.66
CA ASP A 101 -4.48 0.81 8.55
C ASP A 101 -4.85 -0.22 9.63
N THR A 102 -5.09 -1.47 9.23
CA THR A 102 -5.49 -2.55 10.13
C THR A 102 -4.40 -2.91 11.14
N VAL A 103 -3.14 -2.95 10.73
CA VAL A 103 -2.02 -3.31 11.62
C VAL A 103 -1.65 -2.17 12.56
N TYR A 104 -1.72 -0.91 12.09
CA TYR A 104 -1.25 0.23 12.87
C TYR A 104 -2.32 0.91 13.72
N CYS A 105 -3.60 0.80 13.37
CA CYS A 105 -4.67 1.61 13.94
C CYS A 105 -4.73 1.58 15.48
N ASP A 106 -4.73 0.39 16.07
CA ASP A 106 -5.02 0.25 17.50
C ASP A 106 -3.81 0.70 18.32
N LYS A 107 -2.65 0.11 18.03
CA LYS A 107 -1.42 0.35 18.76
C LYS A 107 -0.92 1.79 18.63
N TYR A 108 -0.99 2.38 17.44
CA TYR A 108 -0.35 3.68 17.16
C TYR A 108 -1.35 4.83 17.09
N PHE A 109 -2.62 4.57 16.80
CA PHE A 109 -3.64 5.61 16.63
C PHE A 109 -4.86 5.47 17.56
N SER A 110 -4.87 4.43 18.41
CA SER A 110 -5.86 4.18 19.46
C SER A 110 -7.31 4.03 18.97
N TYR A 111 -7.49 3.47 17.77
CA TYR A 111 -8.81 3.09 17.25
C TYR A 111 -8.76 1.72 16.57
N GLY A 112 -9.91 1.09 16.37
CA GLY A 112 -10.00 -0.15 15.61
C GLY A 112 -9.63 -1.43 16.37
N GLY A 113 -9.38 -1.35 17.68
CA GLY A 113 -9.26 -2.52 18.56
C GLY A 113 -10.58 -3.30 18.71
N GLU A 114 -10.55 -4.38 19.50
CA GLU A 114 -11.69 -5.31 19.65
C GLU A 114 -12.98 -4.65 20.15
N THR A 115 -12.87 -3.58 20.93
CA THR A 115 -14.01 -2.85 21.50
C THR A 115 -14.42 -1.63 20.67
N GLU A 116 -13.93 -1.50 19.43
CA GLU A 116 -14.27 -0.36 18.56
C GLU A 116 -15.77 -0.35 18.27
N VAL A 117 -16.43 0.73 18.70
CA VAL A 117 -17.88 0.90 18.59
C VAL A 117 -18.26 1.31 17.17
N GLN A 118 -17.41 2.07 16.45
CA GLN A 118 -17.72 2.55 15.11
C GLN A 118 -16.90 1.84 14.04
N GLY A 119 -17.60 1.15 13.15
CA GLY A 119 -16.97 0.37 12.09
C GLY A 119 -16.46 -0.99 12.55
N GLY A 120 -16.46 -1.25 13.87
CA GLY A 120 -16.02 -2.49 14.48
C GLY A 120 -14.49 -2.64 14.48
N PRO A 121 -13.98 -3.79 14.97
CA PRO A 121 -12.56 -4.09 14.93
C PRO A 121 -12.01 -3.99 13.51
N ARG A 122 -10.84 -3.36 13.35
CA ARG A 122 -10.29 -3.09 12.01
C ARG A 122 -9.96 -4.34 11.24
N THR A 123 -9.56 -5.43 11.89
CA THR A 123 -9.44 -6.76 11.28
C THR A 123 -10.74 -7.20 10.58
N ASN A 124 -11.89 -7.03 11.25
CA ASN A 124 -13.19 -7.39 10.66
C ASN A 124 -13.56 -6.45 9.51
N TYR A 125 -13.31 -5.14 9.69
CA TYR A 125 -13.56 -4.16 8.65
C TYR A 125 -12.70 -4.39 7.41
N SER A 126 -11.44 -4.79 7.58
CA SER A 126 -10.56 -5.18 6.49
C SER A 126 -11.14 -6.32 5.67
N ARG A 127 -11.66 -7.38 6.29
CA ARG A 127 -12.32 -8.48 5.56
C ARG A 127 -13.55 -8.02 4.78
N HIS A 128 -14.32 -7.09 5.33
CA HIS A 128 -15.43 -6.46 4.62
C HIS A 128 -14.97 -5.66 3.39
N LEU A 129 -13.86 -4.92 3.50
CA LEU A 129 -13.26 -4.23 2.35
C LEU A 129 -12.78 -5.23 1.29
N GLU A 130 -12.12 -6.31 1.69
CA GLU A 130 -11.65 -7.34 0.76
C GLU A 130 -12.79 -8.03 0.01
N GLN A 131 -13.94 -8.29 0.64
CA GLN A 131 -15.14 -8.78 -0.06
C GLN A 131 -15.61 -7.81 -1.15
N LYS A 132 -15.52 -6.50 -0.89
CA LYS A 132 -15.82 -5.47 -1.89
C LYS A 132 -14.76 -5.42 -2.98
N LEU A 133 -13.48 -5.55 -2.65
CA LEU A 133 -12.39 -5.62 -3.63
C LEU A 133 -12.55 -6.81 -4.56
N LEU A 134 -12.90 -8.00 -4.05
CA LEU A 134 -13.19 -9.18 -4.88
C LEU A 134 -14.35 -8.96 -5.85
N SER A 135 -15.28 -8.07 -5.54
CA SER A 135 -16.32 -7.66 -6.47
C SER A 135 -15.81 -6.56 -7.42
N GLY A 136 -15.26 -5.47 -6.92
CA GLY A 136 -14.87 -4.28 -7.70
C GLY A 136 -13.66 -4.49 -8.62
N ALA A 137 -12.66 -5.22 -8.13
CA ALA A 137 -11.40 -5.52 -8.80
C ALA A 137 -11.00 -6.99 -8.54
N PRO A 138 -11.68 -7.96 -9.18
CA PRO A 138 -11.43 -9.39 -8.95
C PRO A 138 -10.00 -9.83 -9.28
N ASP A 139 -9.33 -9.11 -10.19
CA ASP A 139 -7.95 -9.37 -10.61
C ASP A 139 -6.92 -8.52 -9.86
N ILE A 140 -7.28 -7.95 -8.70
CA ILE A 140 -6.35 -7.15 -7.91
C ILE A 140 -5.17 -8.00 -7.44
N ILE A 141 -3.96 -7.49 -7.68
CA ILE A 141 -2.72 -8.12 -7.25
C ILE A 141 -2.36 -7.57 -5.87
N VAL A 142 -2.09 -8.46 -4.91
CA VAL A 142 -1.65 -8.05 -3.57
C VAL A 142 -0.26 -8.58 -3.29
N ILE A 143 0.66 -7.68 -2.93
CA ILE A 143 2.03 -7.99 -2.54
C ILE A 143 2.22 -7.68 -1.06
N HIS A 144 2.50 -8.74 -0.27
CA HIS A 144 2.99 -8.63 1.09
C HIS A 144 4.52 -8.47 1.07
N VAL A 145 5.00 -7.27 1.34
CA VAL A 145 6.42 -6.97 1.47
C VAL A 145 6.88 -7.28 2.89
N THR A 146 7.81 -8.23 3.01
CA THR A 146 8.35 -8.70 4.27
C THR A 146 9.82 -8.36 4.40
N CYS A 147 10.26 -8.20 5.65
CA CYS A 147 11.64 -7.94 5.98
C CYS A 147 11.88 -8.38 7.43
N ASN A 148 13.04 -8.96 7.72
CA ASN A 148 13.32 -9.38 9.08
C ASN A 148 13.56 -8.18 10.04
N SER A 149 13.39 -8.45 11.33
CA SER A 149 13.52 -7.45 12.41
C SER A 149 14.89 -6.76 12.43
N GLU A 150 15.97 -7.50 12.20
CA GLU A 150 17.33 -6.96 12.21
C GLU A 150 17.55 -5.95 11.08
N THR A 151 17.12 -6.27 9.86
CA THR A 151 17.22 -5.38 8.70
C THR A 151 16.35 -4.15 8.89
N ILE A 152 15.14 -4.28 9.44
CA ILE A 152 14.26 -3.13 9.76
C ILE A 152 14.96 -2.20 10.76
N LYS A 153 15.48 -2.73 11.87
CA LYS A 153 16.22 -1.95 12.88
C LYS A 153 17.40 -1.18 12.27
N LYS A 154 18.20 -1.86 11.44
CA LYS A 154 19.33 -1.23 10.73
C LYS A 154 18.87 -0.10 9.81
N ARG A 155 17.78 -0.29 9.06
CA ARG A 155 17.22 0.74 8.16
C ARG A 155 16.67 1.94 8.94
N MET A 156 16.00 1.69 10.07
CA MET A 156 15.52 2.74 10.99
C MET A 156 16.66 3.58 11.54
N GLU A 157 17.78 2.96 11.90
CA GLU A 157 18.97 3.65 12.40
C GLU A 157 19.70 4.43 11.29
N SER A 158 19.79 3.87 10.08
CA SER A 158 20.55 4.48 8.99
C SER A 158 19.82 5.63 8.29
N ASP A 159 18.49 5.56 8.21
CA ASP A 159 17.66 6.52 7.47
C ASP A 159 16.33 6.78 8.20
N PRO A 160 16.36 7.37 9.41
CA PRO A 160 15.14 7.67 10.15
C PRO A 160 14.31 8.73 9.41
N HIS A 161 12.98 8.60 9.42
CA HIS A 161 12.10 9.66 8.91
C HIS A 161 11.29 10.32 10.04
N PRO A 162 10.90 11.60 9.90
CA PRO A 162 10.39 12.41 11.02
C PRO A 162 9.11 11.87 11.69
N TYR A 163 8.27 11.18 10.94
CA TYR A 163 6.97 10.67 11.38
C TYR A 163 6.90 9.15 11.35
N GLN A 164 7.96 8.47 11.79
CA GLN A 164 7.93 7.02 11.94
C GLN A 164 6.78 6.59 12.85
N ILE A 165 6.05 5.57 12.42
CA ILE A 165 4.93 5.02 13.17
C ILE A 165 5.47 3.99 14.17
N ILE A 166 6.33 3.08 13.70
CA ILE A 166 6.77 1.93 14.49
C ILE A 166 7.96 2.28 15.39
N LYS A 167 8.04 1.63 16.55
CA LYS A 167 9.15 1.77 17.50
C LYS A 167 10.05 0.53 17.48
N PRO A 168 11.37 0.65 17.74
CA PRO A 168 12.29 -0.49 17.69
C PRO A 168 11.89 -1.71 18.53
N GLN A 169 11.28 -1.48 19.70
CA GLN A 169 10.83 -2.54 20.60
C GLN A 169 9.57 -3.27 20.13
N ASP A 170 8.80 -2.66 19.22
CA ASP A 170 7.51 -3.20 18.75
C ASP A 170 7.65 -4.01 17.46
N ILE A 171 8.82 -3.99 16.80
CA ILE A 171 9.01 -4.52 15.44
C ILE A 171 8.55 -5.97 15.31
N ASP A 172 8.94 -6.83 16.24
CA ASP A 172 8.60 -8.27 16.16
C ASP A 172 7.08 -8.50 16.27
N GLU A 173 6.40 -7.73 17.13
CA GLU A 173 4.93 -7.75 17.25
C GLU A 173 4.27 -7.26 15.96
N VAL A 174 4.73 -6.12 15.42
CA VAL A 174 4.18 -5.55 14.18
C VAL A 174 4.35 -6.50 12.99
N LEU A 175 5.52 -7.12 12.85
CA LEU A 175 5.76 -8.12 11.80
C LEU A 175 4.81 -9.31 11.93
N ASN A 176 4.60 -9.82 13.14
CA ASN A 176 3.64 -10.90 13.38
C ASN A 176 2.19 -10.48 13.06
N ASN A 177 1.81 -9.24 13.35
CA ASN A 177 0.48 -8.71 13.01
C ASN A 177 0.28 -8.62 11.49
N PHE A 178 1.30 -8.20 10.73
CA PHE A 178 1.23 -8.26 9.26
C PHE A 178 1.07 -9.70 8.76
N GLU A 179 1.90 -10.64 9.22
CA GLU A 179 1.78 -12.05 8.82
C GLU A 179 0.38 -12.59 9.16
N TYR A 180 -0.17 -12.24 10.32
CA TYR A 180 -1.53 -12.61 10.71
C TYR A 180 -2.56 -12.03 9.74
N GLU A 181 -2.58 -10.72 9.51
CA GLU A 181 -3.59 -10.05 8.67
C GLU A 181 -3.54 -10.52 7.21
N PHE A 182 -2.35 -10.77 6.66
CA PHE A 182 -2.18 -11.35 5.33
C PHE A 182 -2.60 -12.84 5.30
N SER A 183 -2.32 -13.62 6.35
CA SER A 183 -2.75 -15.04 6.41
C SER A 183 -4.27 -15.20 6.45
N LYS A 184 -5.00 -14.17 6.92
CA LYS A 184 -6.45 -14.14 6.95
C LYS A 184 -7.06 -13.54 5.69
N SER A 185 -6.25 -13.06 4.75
CA SER A 185 -6.72 -12.26 3.62
C SER A 185 -7.53 -13.09 2.62
N LEU A 186 -8.58 -12.49 2.09
CA LEU A 186 -9.38 -13.05 1.01
C LEU A 186 -8.74 -12.82 -0.37
N LEU A 187 -7.69 -11.97 -0.46
CA LEU A 187 -7.10 -11.49 -1.73
C LEU A 187 -5.86 -12.25 -2.21
N SER A 188 -5.67 -13.51 -1.78
CA SER A 188 -4.56 -14.39 -2.24
C SER A 188 -3.20 -13.68 -2.38
N PRO A 189 -2.66 -13.07 -1.31
CA PRO A 189 -1.47 -12.24 -1.39
C PRO A 189 -0.21 -13.03 -1.76
N LEU A 190 0.65 -12.42 -2.59
CA LEU A 190 1.98 -12.91 -2.92
C LEU A 190 3.01 -12.30 -1.98
N LYS A 191 3.99 -13.10 -1.56
CA LYS A 191 5.01 -12.69 -0.59
C LYS A 191 6.30 -12.27 -1.30
N LEU A 192 6.83 -11.11 -0.93
CA LEU A 192 8.14 -10.61 -1.36
C LEU A 192 9.00 -10.36 -0.12
N ASP A 193 10.15 -11.01 0.00
CA ASP A 193 11.09 -10.76 1.10
C ASP A 193 12.20 -9.81 0.64
N THR A 194 12.41 -8.70 1.36
CA THR A 194 13.46 -7.69 1.05
C THR A 194 14.65 -7.77 2.00
N THR A 195 14.71 -8.79 2.86
CA THR A 195 15.80 -9.03 3.80
C THR A 195 17.13 -9.15 3.07
N ASN A 196 18.08 -8.28 3.42
CA ASN A 196 19.43 -8.25 2.85
C ASN A 196 19.49 -8.16 1.31
N LYS A 197 18.41 -7.72 0.65
CA LYS A 197 18.36 -7.51 -0.80
C LYS A 197 18.58 -6.03 -1.13
N SER A 198 19.24 -5.78 -2.26
CA SER A 198 19.30 -4.43 -2.84
C SER A 198 17.94 -4.01 -3.40
N ILE A 199 17.80 -2.72 -3.71
CA ILE A 199 16.62 -2.18 -4.40
C ILE A 199 16.41 -2.94 -5.72
N THR A 200 17.45 -3.05 -6.56
CA THR A 200 17.37 -3.76 -7.85
C THR A 200 16.91 -5.21 -7.71
N GLN A 201 17.50 -5.98 -6.78
CA GLN A 201 17.12 -7.38 -6.57
C GLN A 201 15.65 -7.51 -6.15
N SER A 202 15.21 -6.63 -5.24
CA SER A 202 13.84 -6.63 -4.73
C SER A 202 12.84 -6.19 -5.82
N THR A 203 13.21 -5.22 -6.65
CA THR A 203 12.41 -4.76 -7.80
C THR A 203 12.28 -5.85 -8.86
N ASP A 204 13.35 -6.56 -9.20
CA ASP A 204 13.32 -7.65 -10.19
C ASP A 204 12.41 -8.80 -9.74
N GLU A 205 12.42 -9.13 -8.45
CA GLU A 205 11.55 -10.15 -7.86
C GLU A 205 10.09 -9.69 -7.78
N LEU A 206 9.87 -8.42 -7.40
CA LEU A 206 8.54 -7.80 -7.42
C LEU A 206 7.92 -7.86 -8.82
N ILE A 207 8.66 -7.46 -9.84
CA ILE A 207 8.19 -7.48 -11.23
C ILE A 207 7.80 -8.90 -11.65
N LYS A 208 8.62 -9.91 -11.33
CA LYS A 208 8.28 -11.32 -11.63
C LYS A 208 6.98 -11.77 -10.96
N LEU A 209 6.76 -11.39 -9.70
CA LEU A 209 5.52 -11.69 -8.98
C LEU A 209 4.32 -11.02 -9.66
N VAL A 210 4.43 -9.73 -9.97
CA VAL A 210 3.38 -8.97 -10.66
C VAL A 210 3.08 -9.60 -12.03
N GLU A 211 4.10 -9.85 -12.86
CA GLU A 211 3.96 -10.47 -14.18
C GLU A 211 3.25 -11.83 -14.10
N SER A 212 3.54 -12.62 -13.07
CA SER A 212 2.89 -13.93 -12.85
C SER A 212 1.41 -13.83 -12.49
N ALA A 213 0.98 -12.69 -11.94
CA ALA A 213 -0.38 -12.45 -11.45
C ALA A 213 -1.23 -11.55 -12.36
N LEU A 214 -0.66 -11.01 -13.44
CA LEU A 214 -1.40 -10.17 -14.39
C LEU A 214 -2.65 -10.89 -14.92
N SER A 215 -3.75 -10.16 -14.98
CA SER A 215 -4.95 -10.60 -15.68
C SER A 215 -4.69 -10.77 -17.18
N GLU A 216 -5.56 -11.51 -17.87
CA GLU A 216 -5.48 -11.60 -19.33
C GLU A 216 -5.65 -10.23 -19.99
N ASN A 217 -6.51 -9.37 -19.44
CA ASN A 217 -6.70 -8.00 -19.92
C ASN A 217 -5.41 -7.18 -19.78
N ASP A 218 -4.72 -7.25 -18.63
CA ASP A 218 -3.44 -6.55 -18.44
C ASP A 218 -2.38 -7.04 -19.44
N LYS A 219 -2.28 -8.36 -19.65
CA LYS A 219 -1.35 -8.95 -20.63
C LYS A 219 -1.65 -8.47 -22.06
N ILE A 220 -2.93 -8.37 -22.43
CA ILE A 220 -3.35 -7.86 -23.75
C ILE A 220 -2.94 -6.40 -23.92
N ARG A 221 -3.23 -5.54 -22.93
CA ARG A 221 -2.86 -4.12 -22.99
C ARG A 221 -1.35 -3.92 -23.11
N ILE A 222 -0.54 -4.65 -22.34
CA ILE A 222 0.93 -4.60 -22.42
C ILE A 222 1.43 -5.05 -23.81
N LYS A 223 0.89 -6.15 -24.35
CA LYS A 223 1.25 -6.63 -25.70
C LYS A 223 0.86 -5.61 -26.78
N ALA A 224 -0.31 -5.00 -26.66
CA ALA A 224 -0.78 -3.99 -27.60
C ALA A 224 0.12 -2.76 -27.61
N HIS A 225 0.53 -2.27 -26.43
CA HIS A 225 1.48 -1.16 -26.33
C HIS A 225 2.83 -1.50 -26.96
N LYS A 226 3.39 -2.68 -26.67
CA LYS A 226 4.65 -3.13 -27.28
C LYS A 226 4.59 -3.18 -28.81
N LEU A 227 3.52 -3.75 -29.37
CA LEU A 227 3.32 -3.79 -30.82
C LEU A 227 3.21 -2.38 -31.42
N PHE A 228 2.51 -1.46 -30.74
CA PHE A 228 2.42 -0.07 -31.17
C PHE A 228 3.79 0.60 -31.20
N GLU A 229 4.62 0.42 -30.18
CA GLU A 229 5.99 0.95 -30.14
C GLU A 229 6.89 0.35 -31.22
N GLU A 230 6.72 -0.94 -31.55
CA GLU A 230 7.47 -1.60 -32.63
C GLU A 230 7.11 -1.09 -34.02
N ILE A 231 5.83 -0.81 -34.28
CA ILE A 231 5.36 -0.28 -35.56
C ILE A 231 5.82 1.17 -35.79
N ASN A 232 6.00 1.95 -34.72
CA ASN A 232 6.35 3.38 -34.79
C ASN A 232 7.87 3.65 -34.68
N LYS A 233 8.71 2.62 -34.64
CA LYS A 233 10.17 2.72 -34.71
C LYS A 233 10.66 2.64 -36.15
#